data_AF-A0A6A6LG97-F1
#
_entry.id   AF-A0A6A6LG97-F1
#
_cell.length_a   1.000
_cell.length_b   1.000
_cell.length_c   1.000
_cell.angle_alpha   90.00
_cell.angle_beta   90.00
_cell.angle_gamma   90.00
#
_symmetry.space_group_name_H-M   'P 1'
#
loop_
_entity.id
_entity.type
_entity.pdbx_description
1 polymer ?
#
loop_
_entity_poly.entity_id
_entity_poly.type
_entity_poly.pdbx_seq_one_letter_code
_entity_poly.pdbx_strand_id
1 'polypeptide(L)'
;MKRCLLLELKIGTSSFGASAHYTRHFSSVSHGRIAGRFGSTALEIEVGGGRKVSNFSTVRMLYTIGIQGIFWKFELHRGGQKLIIPILLSKHLNLTFATGAFLIPTSLYFLLKKFVVKPYYLQREKRKALENKEKTSAQVQEARAAAEKAQQLLQNVANRKRNRQVETNGLIITKAVYGSEKALKKGEVLKEVNDELASEVIDVTVPLNFLVNDSGQLKLHEGVKKSGIMGFCDPCPGEPKQLYVEYTYGGQIFEVMVDDYTALSMPQESHRV
;
A
#
# COMPACT_ATOMS: atom_id res chain seq x y z
N MET A 1 -6.29 15.45 -17.34
CA MET A 1 -6.20 16.71 -16.56
C MET A 1 -7.19 17.73 -17.13
N LYS A 2 -8.18 18.19 -16.37
CA LYS A 2 -9.18 19.16 -16.86
C LYS A 2 -8.71 20.60 -16.62
N ARG A 3 -8.68 21.42 -17.68
CA ARG A 3 -8.47 22.87 -17.66
C ARG A 3 -9.78 23.53 -18.07
N CYS A 4 -10.17 24.60 -17.38
CA CYS A 4 -11.35 25.38 -17.75
C CYS A 4 -10.97 26.86 -17.72
N LEU A 5 -11.16 27.53 -18.85
CA LEU A 5 -10.94 28.95 -19.04
C LEU A 5 -12.30 29.57 -19.37
N LEU A 6 -12.69 30.59 -18.62
CA LEU A 6 -13.95 31.31 -18.78
C LEU A 6 -13.64 32.79 -18.87
N LEU A 7 -14.06 33.41 -19.96
CA LEU A 7 -13.94 34.84 -20.21
C LEU A 7 -15.35 35.44 -20.19
N GLU A 8 -15.55 36.47 -19.39
CA GLU A 8 -16.81 37.21 -19.28
C GLU A 8 -16.54 38.67 -19.64
N LEU A 9 -17.32 39.22 -20.55
CA LEU A 9 -17.32 40.64 -20.92
C LEU A 9 -18.68 41.22 -20.53
N LYS A 10 -18.69 42.27 -19.70
CA LYS A 10 -19.89 42.99 -19.27
C LYS A 10 -19.81 44.42 -19.78
N ILE A 11 -20.68 44.75 -20.72
CA ILE A 11 -20.83 46.09 -21.30
C ILE A 11 -22.21 46.60 -20.88
N GLY A 12 -22.25 47.63 -20.05
CA GLY A 12 -23.46 48.35 -19.67
C GLY A 12 -23.33 49.83 -19.97
N THR A 13 -24.45 50.54 -20.01
CA THR A 13 -24.50 51.98 -20.32
C THR A 13 -23.76 52.85 -19.29
N SER A 14 -23.57 52.36 -18.06
CA SER A 14 -22.88 53.06 -16.96
C SER A 14 -21.62 52.36 -16.45
N SER A 15 -21.28 51.17 -16.96
CA SER A 15 -20.06 50.45 -16.55
C SER A 15 -19.57 49.47 -17.61
N PHE A 16 -18.26 49.35 -17.73
CA PHE A 16 -17.59 48.36 -18.57
C PHE A 16 -16.67 47.52 -17.70
N GLY A 17 -16.70 46.19 -17.88
CA GLY A 17 -15.81 45.29 -17.17
C GLY A 17 -15.57 43.97 -17.91
N ALA A 18 -14.33 43.50 -17.90
CA ALA A 18 -13.91 42.20 -18.35
C ALA A 18 -13.44 41.36 -17.16
N SER A 19 -13.78 40.08 -17.13
CA SER A 19 -13.25 39.12 -16.16
C SER A 19 -12.76 37.86 -16.84
N ALA A 20 -11.57 37.41 -16.45
CA ALA A 20 -10.97 36.17 -16.90
C ALA A 20 -10.85 35.21 -15.72
N HIS A 21 -11.26 33.96 -15.89
CA HIS A 21 -11.14 32.90 -14.90
C HIS A 21 -10.44 31.69 -15.51
N TYR A 22 -9.33 31.28 -14.90
CA TYR A 22 -8.61 30.09 -15.26
C TYR A 22 -8.58 29.12 -14.09
N THR A 23 -9.10 27.90 -14.29
CA THR A 23 -9.09 26.84 -13.29
C THR A 23 -8.36 25.61 -13.81
N ARG A 24 -7.45 25.08 -12.99
CA ARG A 24 -6.66 23.89 -13.31
C ARG A 24 -6.83 22.84 -12.22
N HIS A 25 -7.30 21.65 -12.60
CA HIS A 25 -7.39 20.51 -11.68
C HIS A 25 -6.05 19.78 -11.59
N PHE A 26 -5.52 19.66 -10.38
CA PHE A 26 -4.27 18.94 -10.10
C PHE A 26 -4.53 17.48 -9.70
N SER A 27 -5.70 17.21 -9.09
CA SER A 27 -6.16 15.87 -8.70
C SER A 27 -7.69 15.79 -8.83
N SER A 28 -8.29 14.63 -8.57
CA SER A 28 -9.75 14.47 -8.44
C SER A 28 -10.34 15.32 -7.31
N VAL A 29 -9.49 15.68 -6.33
CA VAL A 29 -9.85 16.37 -5.09
C VAL A 29 -9.34 17.81 -5.05
N SER A 30 -8.27 18.17 -5.76
CA SER A 30 -7.64 19.50 -5.69
C SER A 30 -7.60 20.26 -7.01
N HIS A 31 -7.86 21.57 -6.94
CA HIS A 31 -7.83 22.48 -8.09
C HIS A 31 -7.27 23.84 -7.71
N GLY A 32 -6.57 24.48 -8.64
CA GLY A 32 -6.13 25.86 -8.57
C GLY A 32 -7.04 26.77 -9.40
N ARG A 33 -7.18 28.03 -8.98
CA ARG A 33 -7.94 29.07 -9.67
C ARG A 33 -7.13 30.36 -9.70
N ILE A 34 -7.04 30.96 -10.87
CA ILE A 34 -6.54 32.32 -11.09
C ILE A 34 -7.67 33.09 -11.77
N ALA A 35 -7.98 34.28 -11.29
CA ALA A 35 -8.95 35.16 -11.92
C ALA A 35 -8.45 36.60 -11.96
N GLY A 36 -8.79 37.33 -13.02
CA GLY A 36 -8.55 38.76 -13.12
C GLY A 36 -9.87 39.46 -13.45
N ARG A 37 -10.14 40.59 -12.82
CA ARG A 37 -11.30 41.45 -13.06
C ARG A 37 -10.79 42.86 -13.36
N PHE A 38 -11.16 43.38 -14.52
CA PHE A 38 -10.73 44.69 -15.03
C PHE A 38 -11.98 45.46 -15.45
N GLY A 39 -12.23 46.64 -14.92
CA GLY A 39 -13.38 47.46 -15.28
C GLY A 39 -13.26 48.87 -14.76
N SER A 40 -14.20 49.72 -15.15
CA SER A 40 -14.20 51.16 -14.81
C SER A 40 -14.10 51.43 -13.30
N THR A 41 -14.56 50.51 -12.46
CA THR A 41 -14.57 50.64 -10.99
C THR A 41 -13.82 49.53 -10.26
N ALA A 42 -13.22 48.56 -10.96
CA ALA A 42 -12.61 47.38 -10.34
C ALA A 42 -11.39 46.89 -11.11
N LEU A 43 -10.23 46.88 -10.46
CA LEU A 43 -9.03 46.18 -10.90
C LEU A 43 -8.63 45.23 -9.77
N GLU A 44 -8.84 43.94 -9.98
CA GLU A 44 -8.57 42.90 -8.98
C GLU A 44 -7.99 41.64 -9.62
N ILE A 45 -7.02 41.04 -8.95
CA ILE A 45 -6.44 39.74 -9.29
C ILE A 45 -6.72 38.80 -8.11
N GLU A 46 -7.37 37.67 -8.39
CA GLU A 46 -7.61 36.59 -7.44
C GLU A 46 -6.73 35.39 -7.76
N VAL A 47 -5.99 34.89 -6.79
CA VAL A 47 -5.19 33.67 -6.90
C VAL A 47 -5.52 32.76 -5.74
N GLY A 48 -5.76 31.48 -6.01
CA GLY A 48 -5.95 30.54 -4.92
C GLY A 48 -6.25 29.13 -5.37
N GLY A 49 -6.79 28.34 -4.46
CA GLY A 49 -7.03 26.93 -4.71
C GLY A 49 -8.10 26.38 -3.80
N GLY A 50 -8.64 25.24 -4.20
CA GLY A 50 -9.62 24.51 -3.43
C GLY A 50 -9.29 23.04 -3.34
N ARG A 51 -9.85 22.42 -2.30
CA ARG A 51 -9.79 20.98 -2.09
C ARG A 51 -11.18 20.49 -1.65
N LYS A 52 -11.62 19.40 -2.27
CA LYS A 52 -12.76 18.62 -1.80
C LYS A 52 -12.37 17.94 -0.49
N VAL A 53 -13.10 18.22 0.58
CA VAL A 53 -12.87 17.58 1.90
C VAL A 53 -13.76 16.36 2.06
N SER A 54 -14.94 16.38 1.44
CA SER A 54 -15.89 15.27 1.37
C SER A 54 -16.55 15.24 -0.01
N ASN A 55 -17.39 14.25 -0.28
CA ASN A 55 -18.14 14.12 -1.54
C ASN A 55 -19.03 15.34 -1.83
N PHE A 56 -19.51 16.01 -0.79
CA PHE A 56 -20.42 17.16 -0.89
C PHE A 56 -19.83 18.48 -0.40
N SER A 57 -18.59 18.48 0.10
CA SER A 57 -17.97 19.65 0.73
C SER A 57 -16.67 20.04 0.03
N THR A 58 -16.61 21.27 -0.51
CA THR A 58 -15.39 21.83 -1.08
C THR A 58 -14.98 23.10 -0.35
N VAL A 59 -13.73 23.14 0.09
CA VAL A 59 -13.13 24.30 0.74
C VAL A 59 -12.25 25.00 -0.29
N ARG A 60 -12.34 26.33 -0.37
CA ARG A 60 -11.49 27.17 -1.23
C ARG A 60 -10.92 28.32 -0.44
N MET A 61 -9.66 28.63 -0.70
CA MET A 61 -8.99 29.80 -0.18
C MET A 61 -8.50 30.61 -1.38
N LEU A 62 -9.00 31.83 -1.50
CA LEU A 62 -8.67 32.76 -2.58
C LEU A 62 -8.06 34.02 -1.99
N TYR A 63 -6.94 34.43 -2.54
CA TYR A 63 -6.23 35.65 -2.22
C TYR A 63 -6.52 36.69 -3.30
N THR A 64 -7.16 37.80 -2.94
CA THR A 64 -7.56 38.87 -3.86
C THR A 64 -6.72 40.11 -3.60
N ILE A 65 -6.10 40.65 -4.64
CA ILE A 65 -5.38 41.92 -4.61
C ILE A 65 -6.10 42.86 -5.57
N GLY A 66 -6.54 44.01 -5.10
CA GLY A 66 -7.17 45.00 -5.97
C GLY A 66 -7.13 46.42 -5.43
N ILE A 67 -7.72 47.35 -6.19
CA ILE A 67 -7.76 48.78 -5.81
C ILE A 67 -8.42 48.98 -4.44
N GLN A 68 -9.41 48.14 -4.10
CA GLN A 68 -10.11 48.18 -2.80
C GLN A 68 -9.31 47.55 -1.64
N GLY A 69 -8.12 47.00 -1.93
CA GLY A 69 -7.22 46.41 -0.95
C GLY A 69 -6.95 44.92 -1.18
N ILE A 70 -6.47 44.29 -0.11
CA ILE A 70 -6.03 42.89 -0.08
C ILE A 70 -7.01 42.09 0.78
N PHE A 71 -7.58 41.02 0.22
CA PHE A 71 -8.58 40.17 0.87
C PHE A 71 -8.20 38.70 0.83
N TRP A 72 -8.54 37.96 1.90
CA TRP A 72 -8.72 36.52 1.84
C TRP A 72 -10.19 36.17 1.76
N LYS A 73 -10.58 35.40 0.75
CA LYS A 73 -11.93 34.85 0.62
C LYS A 73 -11.86 33.35 0.93
N PHE A 74 -12.48 32.95 2.03
CA PHE A 74 -12.69 31.55 2.37
C PHE A 74 -14.06 31.14 1.84
N GLU A 75 -14.12 30.26 0.84
CA GLU A 75 -15.37 29.72 0.31
C GLU A 75 -15.58 28.28 0.79
N LEU A 76 -16.70 28.03 1.45
CA LEU A 76 -17.20 26.69 1.77
C LEU A 76 -18.43 26.42 0.91
N HIS A 77 -18.33 25.42 0.03
CA HIS A 77 -19.48 24.92 -0.72
C HIS A 77 -19.92 23.60 -0.10
N ARG A 78 -21.17 23.52 0.39
CA ARG A 78 -21.76 22.28 0.93
C ARG A 78 -23.21 22.15 0.48
N GLY A 79 -23.53 21.05 -0.23
CA GLY A 79 -24.93 20.70 -0.55
C GLY A 79 -25.73 21.80 -1.27
N GLY A 80 -25.09 22.56 -2.17
CA GLY A 80 -25.72 23.67 -2.90
C GLY A 80 -25.59 25.04 -2.22
N GLN A 81 -25.24 25.10 -0.93
CA GLN A 81 -24.99 26.35 -0.22
C GLN A 81 -23.54 26.81 -0.42
N LYS A 82 -23.34 28.12 -0.62
CA LYS A 82 -22.03 28.76 -0.75
C LYS A 82 -21.85 29.78 0.38
N LEU A 83 -21.03 29.44 1.38
CA LEU A 83 -20.62 30.37 2.43
C LEU A 83 -19.29 31.01 2.03
N ILE A 84 -19.24 32.34 1.99
CA ILE A 84 -18.02 33.11 1.70
C ILE A 84 -17.71 34.01 2.88
N ILE A 85 -16.52 33.86 3.46
CA ILE A 85 -16.04 34.71 4.55
C ILE A 85 -14.88 35.55 4.00
N PRO A 86 -15.12 36.83 3.65
CA PRO A 86 -14.07 37.74 3.22
C PRO A 86 -13.37 38.37 4.44
N ILE A 87 -12.07 38.19 4.55
CA ILE A 87 -11.21 38.83 5.55
C ILE A 87 -10.41 39.92 4.85
N LEU A 88 -10.66 41.18 5.20
CA LEU A 88 -9.87 42.32 4.75
C LEU A 88 -8.56 42.37 5.53
N LEU A 89 -7.43 42.29 4.83
CA LEU A 89 -6.10 42.34 5.45
C LEU A 89 -5.53 43.76 5.43
N SER A 90 -5.67 44.46 4.30
CA SER A 90 -5.19 45.84 4.15
C SER A 90 -6.05 46.59 3.14
N LYS A 91 -6.36 47.86 3.43
CA LYS A 91 -7.02 48.78 2.48
C LYS A 91 -6.03 49.37 1.47
N HIS A 92 -4.75 49.42 1.82
CA HIS A 92 -3.69 49.98 0.98
C HIS A 92 -2.89 48.88 0.29
N LEU A 93 -2.55 49.10 -0.98
CA LEU A 93 -1.71 48.23 -1.78
C LEU A 93 -0.24 48.43 -1.39
N ASN A 94 0.17 47.76 -0.32
CA ASN A 94 1.55 47.71 0.12
C ASN A 94 2.16 46.35 -0.23
N LEU A 95 3.31 46.37 -0.91
CA LEU A 95 3.98 45.15 -1.37
C LEU A 95 4.35 44.21 -0.22
N THR A 96 4.78 44.75 0.93
CA THR A 96 5.13 43.98 2.14
C THR A 96 3.94 43.21 2.70
N PHE A 97 2.77 43.85 2.77
CA PHE A 97 1.53 43.20 3.20
C PHE A 97 1.05 42.18 2.17
N ALA A 98 1.23 42.46 0.88
CA ALA A 98 0.85 41.53 -0.18
C ALA A 98 1.68 40.24 -0.15
N THR A 99 3.00 40.35 -0.02
CA THR A 99 3.89 39.20 0.07
C THR A 99 3.66 38.43 1.38
N GLY A 100 3.53 39.12 2.51
CA GLY A 100 3.21 38.49 3.80
C GLY A 100 1.89 37.71 3.77
N ALA A 101 0.84 38.31 3.20
CA ALA A 101 -0.48 37.68 3.06
C ALA A 101 -0.48 36.44 2.16
N PHE A 102 0.51 36.27 1.29
CA PHE A 102 0.66 35.06 0.50
C PHE A 102 1.58 34.03 1.17
N LEU A 103 2.72 34.48 1.70
CA LEU A 103 3.77 33.61 2.24
C LEU A 103 3.42 33.02 3.61
N ILE A 104 2.74 33.76 4.48
CA ILE A 104 2.44 33.31 5.85
C ILE A 104 1.53 32.07 5.86
N PRO A 105 0.35 32.05 5.18
CA PRO A 105 -0.51 30.86 5.21
C PRO A 105 0.08 29.67 4.47
N THR A 106 0.81 29.92 3.37
CA THR A 106 1.41 28.87 2.56
C THR A 106 2.54 28.18 3.30
N SER A 107 3.43 28.95 3.94
CA SER A 107 4.48 28.42 4.80
C SER A 107 3.91 27.68 6.01
N LEU A 108 2.92 28.27 6.71
CA LEU A 108 2.25 27.65 7.85
C LEU A 108 1.60 26.31 7.46
N TYR A 109 0.89 26.26 6.34
CA TYR A 109 0.31 25.03 5.81
C TYR A 109 1.38 23.96 5.55
N PHE A 110 2.49 24.35 4.91
CA PHE A 110 3.57 23.42 4.59
C PHE A 110 4.24 22.87 5.86
N LEU A 111 4.52 23.74 6.84
CA LEU A 111 5.09 23.36 8.13
C LEU A 111 4.18 22.40 8.89
N LEU A 112 2.90 22.75 9.07
CA LEU A 112 1.92 21.88 9.74
C LEU A 112 1.79 20.53 9.04
N LYS A 113 1.71 20.53 7.70
CA LYS A 113 1.59 19.30 6.92
C LYS A 113 2.81 18.39 7.09
N LYS A 114 4.02 18.95 7.05
CA LYS A 114 5.27 18.18 7.12
C LYS A 114 5.58 17.70 8.53
N PHE A 115 5.38 18.53 9.54
CA PHE A 115 5.82 18.26 10.91
C PHE A 115 4.74 17.72 11.85
N VAL A 116 3.46 17.91 11.55
CA VAL A 116 2.37 17.42 12.42
C VAL A 116 1.58 16.33 11.72
N VAL A 117 1.04 16.65 10.54
CA VAL A 117 0.11 15.76 9.84
C VAL A 117 0.80 14.49 9.37
N LYS A 118 1.90 14.61 8.61
CA LYS A 118 2.63 13.45 8.08
C LYS A 118 3.11 12.49 9.18
N PRO A 119 3.80 12.92 10.26
CA PRO A 119 4.26 11.98 11.28
C PRO A 119 3.10 11.33 12.04
N TYR A 120 2.00 12.06 12.30
CA TYR A 120 0.84 11.47 12.96
C TYR A 120 0.23 10.30 12.17
N TYR A 121 0.04 10.47 10.85
CA TYR A 121 -0.49 9.39 10.01
C TYR A 121 0.45 8.19 9.95
N LEU A 122 1.76 8.43 9.79
CA LEU A 122 2.76 7.36 9.77
C LEU A 122 2.79 6.59 11.09
N GLN A 123 2.70 7.29 12.24
CA GLN A 123 2.64 6.64 13.54
C GLN A 123 1.35 5.81 13.70
N ARG A 124 0.22 6.32 13.23
CA ARG A 124 -1.06 5.62 13.27
C ARG A 124 -1.06 4.36 12.40
N GLU A 125 -0.46 4.42 11.22
CA GLU A 125 -0.29 3.27 10.33
C GLU A 125 0.61 2.21 10.98
N LYS A 126 1.73 2.62 11.58
CA LYS A 126 2.62 1.72 12.32
C LYS A 126 1.90 1.03 13.48
N ARG A 127 1.13 1.77 14.29
CA ARG A 127 0.35 1.19 15.41
C ARG A 127 -0.67 0.17 14.92
N LYS A 128 -1.43 0.49 13.86
CA LYS A 128 -2.38 -0.46 13.26
C LYS A 128 -1.69 -1.72 12.72
N ALA A 129 -0.52 -1.57 12.11
CA ALA A 129 0.26 -2.72 11.64
C ALA A 129 0.70 -3.62 12.80
N LEU A 130 1.16 -3.04 13.92
CA LEU A 130 1.51 -3.80 15.12
C LEU A 130 0.31 -4.49 15.76
N GLU A 131 -0.81 -3.78 15.96
CA GLU A 131 -2.05 -4.35 16.49
C GLU A 131 -2.57 -5.51 15.62
N ASN A 132 -2.44 -5.40 14.29
CA ASN A 132 -2.81 -6.49 13.39
C ASN A 132 -1.87 -7.69 13.55
N LYS A 133 -0.55 -7.47 13.68
CA LYS A 133 0.41 -8.54 13.95
C LYS A 133 0.13 -9.26 15.27
N GLU A 134 -0.18 -8.51 16.33
CA GLU A 134 -0.54 -9.07 17.65
C GLU A 134 -1.84 -9.88 17.62
N LYS A 135 -2.87 -9.41 16.91
CA LYS A 135 -4.13 -10.15 16.77
C LYS A 135 -3.94 -11.45 15.99
N THR A 136 -3.06 -11.43 14.99
CA THR A 136 -2.80 -12.59 14.13
C THR A 136 -1.86 -13.60 14.77
N SER A 137 -0.98 -13.19 15.71
CA SER A 137 0.01 -14.10 16.30
C SER A 137 -0.62 -15.28 17.04
N ALA A 138 -1.68 -15.06 17.81
CA ALA A 138 -2.38 -16.14 18.51
C ALA A 138 -2.97 -17.17 17.52
N GLN A 139 -3.59 -16.69 16.43
CA GLN A 139 -4.14 -17.57 15.38
C GLN A 139 -3.04 -18.38 14.67
N VAL A 140 -1.89 -17.75 14.42
CA VAL A 140 -0.73 -18.43 13.81
C VAL A 140 -0.18 -19.50 14.73
N GLN A 141 -0.07 -19.23 16.04
CA GLN A 141 0.38 -20.21 17.02
C GLN A 141 -0.55 -21.43 17.11
N GLU A 142 -1.86 -21.20 17.14
CA GLU A 142 -2.86 -22.28 17.12
C GLU A 142 -2.78 -23.10 15.83
N ALA A 143 -2.69 -22.43 14.67
CA ALA A 143 -2.55 -23.09 13.38
C ALA A 143 -1.24 -23.89 13.26
N ARG A 144 -0.14 -23.37 13.81
CA ARG A 144 1.16 -24.05 13.86
C ARG A 144 1.08 -25.30 14.73
N ALA A 145 0.51 -25.19 15.93
CA ALA A 145 0.31 -26.35 16.80
C ALA A 145 -0.61 -27.41 16.17
N ALA A 146 -1.64 -27.00 15.43
CA ALA A 146 -2.50 -27.92 14.68
C ALA A 146 -1.75 -28.61 13.53
N ALA A 147 -0.91 -27.87 12.80
CA ALA A 147 -0.05 -28.42 11.75
C ALA A 147 0.96 -29.43 12.32
N GLU A 148 1.64 -29.10 13.42
CA GLU A 148 2.60 -30.00 14.09
C GLU A 148 1.93 -31.30 14.54
N LYS A 149 0.73 -31.23 15.14
CA LYS A 149 -0.06 -32.43 15.47
C LYS A 149 -0.39 -33.26 14.23
N ALA A 150 -0.80 -32.62 13.13
CA ALA A 150 -1.05 -33.32 11.88
C ALA A 150 0.23 -33.97 11.31
N GLN A 151 1.39 -33.30 11.40
CA GLN A 151 2.68 -33.86 10.99
C GLN A 151 3.04 -35.11 11.80
N GLN A 152 2.82 -35.09 13.11
CA GLN A 152 3.04 -36.25 13.98
C GLN A 152 2.19 -37.45 13.56
N LEU A 153 0.91 -37.22 13.20
CA LEU A 153 0.03 -38.28 12.70
C LEU A 153 0.50 -38.85 11.36
N LEU A 154 1.05 -38.00 10.49
CA LEU A 154 1.55 -38.40 9.17
C LEU A 154 2.92 -39.10 9.23
N GLN A 155 3.70 -38.89 10.30
CA GLN A 155 5.09 -39.31 10.42
C GLN A 155 5.33 -40.77 10.05
N ASN A 156 4.51 -41.68 10.58
CA ASN A 156 4.67 -43.11 10.35
C ASN A 156 4.47 -43.50 8.88
N VAL A 157 3.45 -42.91 8.23
CA VAL A 157 3.15 -43.20 6.82
C VAL A 157 4.18 -42.52 5.91
N ALA A 158 4.57 -41.28 6.23
CA ALA A 158 5.61 -40.55 5.52
C ALA A 158 6.94 -41.31 5.54
N ASN A 159 7.37 -41.83 6.70
CA ASN A 159 8.60 -42.60 6.82
C ASN A 159 8.54 -43.92 6.04
N ARG A 160 7.41 -44.63 6.08
CA ARG A 160 7.21 -45.86 5.29
C ARG A 160 7.31 -45.58 3.78
N LYS A 161 6.63 -44.53 3.30
CA LYS A 161 6.68 -44.11 1.89
C LYS A 161 8.10 -43.71 1.49
N ARG A 162 8.77 -42.90 2.32
CA ARG A 162 10.15 -42.47 2.11
C ARG A 162 11.10 -43.67 1.99
N ASN A 163 11.03 -44.63 2.90
CA ASN A 163 11.90 -45.81 2.88
C ASN A 163 11.70 -46.65 1.61
N ARG A 164 10.45 -46.80 1.13
CA ARG A 164 10.18 -47.46 -0.16
C ARG A 164 10.84 -46.72 -1.33
N GLN A 165 10.79 -45.38 -1.32
CA GLN A 165 11.46 -44.57 -2.35
C GLN A 165 12.99 -44.65 -2.23
N VAL A 166 13.55 -44.80 -1.03
CA VAL A 166 15.00 -45.03 -0.83
C VAL A 166 15.45 -46.34 -1.48
N GLU A 167 14.71 -47.43 -1.29
CA GLU A 167 15.04 -48.73 -1.89
C GLU A 167 14.99 -48.71 -3.42
N THR A 168 14.11 -47.89 -4.01
CA THR A 168 13.95 -47.77 -5.46
C THR A 168 14.73 -46.62 -6.08
N ASN A 169 15.56 -45.90 -5.31
CA ASN A 169 16.20 -44.64 -5.73
C ASN A 169 15.21 -43.62 -6.34
N GLY A 170 13.98 -43.61 -5.82
CA GLY A 170 12.90 -42.72 -6.22
C GLY A 170 13.00 -41.32 -5.61
N LEU A 171 11.86 -40.62 -5.55
CA LEU A 171 11.78 -39.24 -5.08
C LEU A 171 11.79 -39.19 -3.55
N ILE A 172 12.78 -38.50 -2.98
CA ILE A 172 12.91 -38.29 -1.53
C ILE A 172 13.09 -36.81 -1.25
N ILE A 173 12.20 -36.21 -0.46
CA ILE A 173 12.31 -34.79 -0.13
C ILE A 173 13.24 -34.68 1.07
N THR A 174 14.40 -34.05 0.90
CA THR A 174 15.42 -33.93 1.95
C THR A 174 15.08 -32.82 2.92
N LYS A 175 14.66 -31.66 2.40
CA LYS A 175 14.30 -30.49 3.19
C LYS A 175 13.23 -29.69 2.45
N ALA A 176 12.18 -29.30 3.16
CA ALA A 176 11.15 -28.44 2.59
C ALA A 176 10.65 -27.44 3.62
N VAL A 177 10.59 -26.19 3.19
CA VAL A 177 10.40 -25.04 4.08
C VAL A 177 9.38 -24.10 3.46
N TYR A 178 8.33 -23.76 4.21
CA TYR A 178 7.25 -22.88 3.76
C TYR A 178 7.19 -21.63 4.65
N GLY A 179 7.15 -20.44 4.06
CA GLY A 179 7.10 -19.21 4.84
C GLY A 179 7.30 -17.93 4.04
N SER A 180 7.62 -16.84 4.73
CA SER A 180 7.83 -15.52 4.12
C SER A 180 8.99 -15.53 3.12
N GLU A 181 8.78 -14.94 1.94
CA GLU A 181 9.83 -14.77 0.91
C GLU A 181 11.09 -14.09 1.48
N LYS A 182 10.91 -13.12 2.38
CA LYS A 182 12.02 -12.40 3.02
C LYS A 182 12.80 -13.28 3.99
N ALA A 183 12.11 -14.19 4.68
CA ALA A 183 12.74 -15.09 5.64
C ALA A 183 13.52 -16.18 4.90
N LEU A 184 12.97 -16.74 3.81
CA LEU A 184 13.62 -17.75 2.98
C LEU A 184 14.91 -17.24 2.33
N LYS A 185 14.88 -16.06 1.69
CA LYS A 185 16.06 -15.43 1.07
C LYS A 185 17.17 -15.08 2.07
N LYS A 186 16.83 -14.85 3.34
CA LYS A 186 17.81 -14.57 4.40
C LYS A 186 18.33 -15.85 5.06
N GLY A 187 17.54 -16.92 5.08
CA GLY A 187 17.92 -18.23 5.62
C GLY A 187 19.02 -18.92 4.83
N GLU A 188 19.17 -18.63 3.53
CA GLU A 188 20.33 -19.06 2.72
C GLU A 188 21.63 -18.36 3.14
N VAL A 189 21.55 -17.20 3.81
CA VAL A 189 22.71 -16.34 4.15
C VAL A 189 23.13 -16.49 5.63
N LEU A 190 22.25 -16.96 6.53
CA LEU A 190 22.52 -16.99 7.97
C LEU A 190 22.10 -18.34 8.57
N LYS A 191 23.06 -19.28 8.62
CA LYS A 191 22.90 -20.57 9.31
C LYS A 191 22.88 -20.47 10.83
N GLU A 192 23.13 -19.32 11.43
CA GLU A 192 23.11 -19.17 12.88
C GLU A 192 22.56 -17.78 13.27
N VAL A 193 21.71 -17.76 14.30
CA VAL A 193 21.22 -16.58 15.05
C VAL A 193 20.06 -15.79 14.43
N ASN A 194 18.81 -16.26 14.61
CA ASN A 194 17.70 -15.43 15.12
C ASN A 194 16.38 -16.20 15.25
N ASP A 195 15.92 -16.36 16.50
CA ASP A 195 14.68 -17.05 16.90
C ASP A 195 13.40 -16.36 16.38
N GLU A 196 13.47 -15.06 16.05
CA GLU A 196 12.33 -14.30 15.51
C GLU A 196 11.98 -14.64 14.06
N LEU A 197 12.99 -14.96 13.21
CA LEU A 197 12.76 -15.33 11.81
C LEU A 197 12.34 -16.80 11.66
N ALA A 198 12.71 -17.65 12.61
CA ALA A 198 12.22 -19.03 12.71
C ALA A 198 10.71 -19.11 13.00
N SER A 199 10.11 -18.00 13.45
CA SER A 199 8.66 -17.90 13.69
C SER A 199 7.85 -17.75 12.39
N GLU A 200 8.41 -17.11 11.36
CA GLU A 200 7.72 -16.82 10.08
C GLU A 200 7.85 -17.94 9.03
N VAL A 201 8.35 -19.10 9.45
CA VAL A 201 8.67 -20.24 8.59
C VAL A 201 8.27 -21.55 9.29
N ILE A 202 7.80 -22.52 8.51
CA ILE A 202 7.45 -23.87 8.97
C ILE A 202 8.16 -24.94 8.12
N ASP A 203 8.71 -25.96 8.78
CA ASP A 203 9.22 -27.16 8.12
C ASP A 203 8.03 -28.03 7.67
N VAL A 204 8.00 -28.36 6.39
CA VAL A 204 6.93 -29.16 5.75
C VAL A 204 7.49 -30.39 5.05
N THR A 205 8.69 -30.82 5.43
CA THR A 205 9.38 -32.00 4.88
C THR A 205 8.56 -33.28 5.07
N VAL A 206 7.97 -33.47 6.25
CA VAL A 206 7.17 -34.67 6.56
C VAL A 206 5.86 -34.72 5.76
N PRO A 207 5.03 -33.66 5.74
CA PRO A 207 3.85 -33.57 4.87
C PRO A 207 4.16 -33.82 3.40
N LEU A 208 5.22 -33.22 2.86
CA LEU A 208 5.53 -33.42 1.45
C LEU A 208 5.97 -34.85 1.14
N ASN A 209 6.78 -35.48 1.99
CA ASN A 209 7.13 -36.89 1.83
C ASN A 209 5.89 -37.81 1.91
N PHE A 210 4.88 -37.44 2.70
CA PHE A 210 3.60 -38.14 2.73
C PHE A 210 2.81 -38.01 1.40
N LEU A 211 2.90 -36.86 0.74
CA LEU A 211 2.22 -36.58 -0.54
C LEU A 211 2.89 -37.21 -1.76
N VAL A 212 4.08 -37.80 -1.61
CA VAL A 212 4.71 -38.58 -2.69
C VAL A 212 3.87 -39.83 -2.95
N ASN A 213 3.53 -40.05 -4.21
CA ASN A 213 2.79 -41.24 -4.65
C ASN A 213 3.74 -42.45 -4.76
N ASP A 214 3.18 -43.67 -4.85
CA ASP A 214 3.98 -44.90 -4.94
C ASP A 214 4.88 -44.93 -6.18
N SER A 215 4.50 -44.21 -7.25
CA SER A 215 5.30 -44.03 -8.47
C SER A 215 6.46 -43.04 -8.33
N GLY A 216 6.70 -42.47 -7.14
CA GLY A 216 7.78 -41.51 -6.91
C GLY A 216 7.54 -40.13 -7.51
N GLN A 217 6.27 -39.70 -7.59
CA GLN A 217 5.88 -38.39 -8.09
C GLN A 217 5.12 -37.60 -7.03
N LEU A 218 5.33 -36.29 -7.00
CA LEU A 218 4.56 -35.34 -6.19
C LEU A 218 3.94 -34.28 -7.10
N LYS A 219 2.64 -34.02 -6.95
CA LYS A 219 1.93 -32.97 -7.68
C LYS A 219 1.11 -32.11 -6.72
N LEU A 220 1.39 -30.81 -6.70
CA LEU A 220 0.56 -29.77 -6.08
C LEU A 220 -0.15 -29.01 -7.19
N HIS A 221 -1.46 -28.85 -7.06
CA HIS A 221 -2.29 -28.19 -8.07
C HIS A 221 -2.23 -26.67 -7.96
N GLU A 222 -2.35 -26.00 -9.11
CA GLU A 222 -2.47 -24.55 -9.18
C GLU A 222 -3.75 -24.05 -8.50
N GLY A 223 -3.69 -22.88 -7.87
CA GLY A 223 -4.83 -22.24 -7.23
C GLY A 223 -5.15 -22.77 -5.82
N VAL A 224 -4.52 -23.87 -5.39
CA VAL A 224 -4.63 -24.37 -4.02
C VAL A 224 -3.56 -23.72 -3.15
N LYS A 225 -3.98 -23.04 -2.09
CA LYS A 225 -3.06 -22.48 -1.09
C LYS A 225 -2.26 -23.61 -0.43
N LYS A 226 -0.94 -23.47 -0.37
CA LYS A 226 -0.08 -24.47 0.30
C LYS A 226 -0.37 -24.56 1.79
N SER A 227 -0.79 -23.45 2.42
CA SER A 227 -1.25 -23.46 3.82
C SER A 227 -2.51 -24.30 4.08
N GLY A 228 -3.27 -24.67 3.04
CA GLY A 228 -4.44 -25.53 3.14
C GLY A 228 -4.12 -27.02 3.08
N ILE A 229 -2.86 -27.39 2.84
CA ILE A 229 -2.40 -28.78 2.81
C ILE A 229 -2.29 -29.30 4.24
N MET A 230 -2.65 -30.57 4.46
CA MET A 230 -2.53 -31.19 5.79
C MET A 230 -1.08 -31.16 6.28
N GLY A 231 -0.87 -30.67 7.51
CA GLY A 231 0.47 -30.51 8.09
C GLY A 231 1.20 -29.23 7.65
N PHE A 232 0.55 -28.37 6.86
CA PHE A 232 0.97 -27.00 6.61
C PHE A 232 0.16 -26.03 7.49
N CYS A 233 0.69 -24.83 7.70
CA CYS A 233 -0.05 -23.68 8.21
C CYS A 233 0.44 -22.40 7.51
N ASP A 234 -0.24 -21.28 7.71
CA ASP A 234 0.24 -19.96 7.28
C ASP A 234 1.05 -19.32 8.43
N PRO A 235 2.40 -19.29 8.36
CA PRO A 235 3.22 -18.71 9.43
C PRO A 235 3.27 -17.17 9.39
N CYS A 236 2.85 -16.54 8.29
CA CYS A 236 2.89 -15.08 8.12
C CYS A 236 1.68 -14.58 7.30
N PRO A 237 0.49 -14.46 7.92
CA PRO A 237 -0.71 -14.00 7.23
C PRO A 237 -0.57 -12.55 6.75
N GLY A 238 -0.98 -12.31 5.50
CA GLY A 238 -0.87 -10.99 4.86
C GLY A 238 0.48 -10.68 4.21
N GLU A 239 1.50 -11.54 4.40
CA GLU A 239 2.76 -11.49 3.66
C GLU A 239 2.80 -12.54 2.54
N PRO A 240 3.52 -12.25 1.44
CA PRO A 240 3.74 -13.23 0.36
C PRO A 240 4.59 -14.39 0.86
N LYS A 241 4.19 -15.60 0.48
CA LYS A 241 4.78 -16.85 0.94
C LYS A 241 5.27 -17.69 -0.22
N GLN A 242 6.35 -18.44 0.04
CA GLN A 242 6.94 -19.36 -0.91
C GLN A 242 7.21 -20.70 -0.23
N LEU A 243 7.22 -21.74 -1.04
CA LEU A 243 7.66 -23.08 -0.67
C LEU A 243 9.00 -23.33 -1.33
N TYR A 244 9.98 -23.61 -0.49
CA TYR A 244 11.31 -24.06 -0.85
C TYR A 244 11.39 -25.57 -0.67
N VAL A 245 11.89 -26.30 -1.66
CA VAL A 245 12.05 -27.76 -1.59
C VAL A 245 13.39 -28.19 -2.15
N GLU A 246 14.16 -28.90 -1.33
CA GLU A 246 15.29 -29.73 -1.73
C GLU A 246 14.85 -31.19 -1.75
N TYR A 247 15.21 -31.91 -2.82
CA TYR A 247 14.90 -33.33 -2.94
C TYR A 247 15.98 -34.10 -3.69
N THR A 248 16.00 -35.41 -3.51
CA THR A 248 16.82 -36.32 -4.28
C THR A 248 15.98 -37.23 -5.16
N TYR A 249 16.47 -37.52 -6.35
CA TYR A 249 15.86 -38.45 -7.29
C TYR A 249 16.97 -39.14 -8.09
N GLY A 250 16.99 -40.48 -8.10
CA GLY A 250 18.07 -41.25 -8.76
C GLY A 250 19.46 -40.95 -8.21
N GLY A 251 19.56 -40.57 -6.93
CA GLY A 251 20.83 -40.18 -6.27
C GLY A 251 21.34 -38.78 -6.61
N GLN A 252 20.64 -38.00 -7.43
CA GLN A 252 20.97 -36.60 -7.74
C GLN A 252 20.15 -35.65 -6.88
N ILE A 253 20.68 -34.45 -6.63
CA ILE A 253 20.06 -33.40 -5.80
C ILE A 253 19.37 -32.39 -6.72
N PHE A 254 18.19 -31.95 -6.29
CA PHE A 254 17.36 -30.97 -6.97
C PHE A 254 16.80 -29.96 -5.97
N GLU A 255 16.56 -28.75 -6.45
CA GLU A 255 16.10 -27.61 -5.65
C GLU A 255 15.08 -26.79 -6.44
N VAL A 256 14.01 -26.37 -5.76
CA VAL A 256 12.95 -25.56 -6.38
C VAL A 256 12.31 -24.62 -5.37
N MET A 257 12.01 -23.39 -5.82
CA MET A 257 11.19 -22.41 -5.12
C MET A 257 9.92 -22.11 -5.89
N VAL A 258 8.78 -22.16 -5.20
CA VAL A 258 7.45 -21.97 -5.80
C VAL A 258 6.58 -21.08 -4.92
N ASP A 259 5.85 -20.14 -5.53
CA ASP A 259 4.89 -19.28 -4.84
C ASP A 259 3.67 -20.06 -4.31
N ASP A 260 2.97 -19.51 -3.30
CA ASP A 260 1.87 -20.15 -2.57
C ASP A 260 0.78 -20.80 -3.45
N TYR A 261 0.40 -20.21 -4.58
CA TYR A 261 -0.67 -20.72 -5.45
C TYR A 261 -0.17 -21.48 -6.68
N THR A 262 1.13 -21.49 -6.92
CA THR A 262 1.71 -22.04 -8.14
C THR A 262 1.80 -23.56 -8.04
N ALA A 263 1.47 -24.23 -9.15
CA ALA A 263 1.60 -25.68 -9.26
C ALA A 263 3.05 -26.12 -9.07
N LEU A 264 3.24 -27.30 -8.49
CA LEU A 264 4.55 -27.91 -8.34
C LEU A 264 4.45 -29.39 -8.72
N SER A 265 5.24 -29.83 -9.68
CA SER A 265 5.40 -31.24 -10.04
C SER A 265 6.85 -31.63 -9.84
N MET A 266 7.09 -32.75 -9.15
CA MET A 266 8.43 -33.31 -8.94
C MET A 266 8.40 -34.81 -9.23
N PRO A 267 9.47 -35.37 -9.82
CA PRO A 267 10.73 -34.70 -10.23
C PRO A 267 10.61 -33.94 -11.56
N GLN A 268 11.43 -32.90 -11.76
CA GLN A 268 11.65 -32.20 -13.04
C GLN A 268 13.14 -31.91 -13.23
N GLU A 269 13.64 -32.02 -14.48
CA GLU A 269 15.06 -31.77 -14.79
C GLU A 269 15.48 -30.32 -14.58
N SER A 270 14.56 -29.36 -14.73
CA SER A 270 14.79 -27.94 -14.50
C SER A 270 15.17 -27.59 -13.07
N HIS A 271 14.91 -28.49 -12.11
CA HIS A 271 15.25 -28.29 -10.70
C HIS A 271 16.66 -28.80 -10.36
N ARG A 272 17.39 -29.38 -11.32
CA ARG A 272 18.68 -30.02 -11.03
C ARG A 272 19.72 -28.95 -10.65
N VAL A 273 20.46 -29.23 -9.58
CA VAL A 273 21.61 -28.44 -9.14
C VAL A 273 22.87 -28.83 -9.91
#